data_AF-A0A453QVY6-F1
#
_entry.id   AF-A0A453QVY6-F1
#
_cell.length_a   1.000
_cell.length_b   1.000
_cell.length_c   1.000
_cell.angle_alpha   90.00
_cell.angle_beta   90.00
_cell.angle_gamma   90.00
#
_symmetry.space_group_name_H-M   'P 1'
#
loop_
_entity.id
_entity.type
_entity.pdbx_description
1 polymer ?
#
loop_
_entity_poly.entity_id
_entity_poly.type
_entity_poly.pdbx_seq_one_letter_code
_entity_poly.pdbx_strand_id
1 'polypeptide(L)'
;SPPPGPIRSTAPPPSSCIGLRKPMNLWMGKVQSKNVPAYDGAIFLCNHLTRKECFHRKLFGLSSKCTEFIHKVKSGATLFLYDVEQRKLHGVFEATSDGAMNIIPDAYASSGFQYPCQIRFKRIWFCKPLMESEFEDAVQDNYYFARNKFNYGLTHQQVCFRVFWCYVNLC
;
A
#
# COMPACT_ATOMS: atom_id res chain seq x y z
N SER A 1 -25.19 -28.51 -16.70
CA SER A 1 -23.76 -28.20 -16.75
C SER A 1 -23.50 -26.89 -16.02
N PRO A 2 -22.51 -26.80 -15.12
CA PRO A 2 -22.16 -25.51 -14.53
C PRO A 2 -21.47 -24.60 -15.58
N PRO A 3 -21.55 -23.27 -15.45
CA PRO A 3 -20.94 -22.35 -16.40
C PRO A 3 -19.40 -22.38 -16.31
N PRO A 4 -18.69 -22.08 -17.41
CA PRO A 4 -17.24 -22.01 -17.41
C PRO A 4 -16.75 -20.89 -16.47
N GLY A 5 -15.80 -21.22 -15.60
CA GLY A 5 -15.17 -20.26 -14.69
C GLY A 5 -14.30 -19.23 -15.44
N PRO A 6 -13.97 -18.09 -14.82
CA PRO A 6 -13.23 -17.01 -15.46
C PRO A 6 -11.80 -17.45 -15.80
N ILE A 7 -11.39 -17.17 -17.03
CA ILE A 7 -10.07 -17.48 -17.60
C ILE A 7 -9.03 -16.56 -16.94
N ARG A 8 -8.11 -17.15 -16.18
CA ARG A 8 -6.98 -16.45 -15.58
C ARG A 8 -5.96 -16.14 -16.68
N SER A 9 -5.80 -14.86 -17.04
CA SER A 9 -4.77 -14.41 -17.98
C SER A 9 -3.37 -14.71 -17.43
N THR A 10 -2.57 -15.47 -18.20
CA THR A 10 -1.21 -15.93 -17.85
C THR A 10 -0.11 -15.25 -18.70
N ALA A 11 -0.38 -14.11 -19.33
CA ALA A 11 0.62 -13.47 -20.17
C ALA A 11 1.80 -12.88 -19.35
N PRO A 12 3.07 -13.20 -19.67
CA PRO A 12 4.23 -12.61 -19.03
C PRO A 12 4.44 -11.15 -19.51
N PRO A 13 5.03 -10.28 -18.68
CA PRO A 13 5.18 -8.86 -19.00
C PRO A 13 6.29 -8.58 -20.03
N PRO A 14 6.11 -7.61 -20.95
CA PRO A 14 7.10 -7.25 -21.97
C PRO A 14 8.29 -6.45 -21.41
N SER A 15 9.47 -6.69 -21.99
CA SER A 15 10.80 -6.37 -21.46
C SER A 15 11.34 -4.95 -21.71
N SER A 16 10.54 -3.89 -21.75
CA SER A 16 11.13 -2.56 -22.01
C SER A 16 10.40 -1.39 -21.34
N CYS A 17 10.90 -0.98 -20.16
CA CYS A 17 10.67 0.35 -19.62
C CYS A 17 12.03 1.00 -19.33
N ILE A 18 12.59 1.63 -20.36
CA ILE A 18 13.81 2.45 -20.30
C ILE A 18 13.42 3.76 -19.59
N GLY A 19 13.80 3.90 -18.32
CA GLY A 19 13.52 5.11 -17.52
C GLY A 19 13.46 4.91 -16.00
N LEU A 20 13.56 3.68 -15.51
CA LEU A 20 13.61 3.38 -14.07
C LEU A 20 14.95 3.81 -13.44
N ARG A 21 14.95 4.81 -12.55
CA ARG A 21 16.13 5.09 -11.68
C ARG A 21 16.43 3.96 -10.67
N LYS A 22 15.53 2.98 -10.55
CA LYS A 22 15.75 1.72 -9.85
C LYS A 22 15.16 0.58 -10.69
N PRO A 23 15.97 -0.24 -11.36
CA PRO A 23 15.46 -1.32 -12.20
C PRO A 23 14.61 -2.32 -11.37
N MET A 24 13.64 -2.98 -12.01
CA MET A 24 12.69 -3.92 -11.35
C MET A 24 13.39 -5.02 -10.52
N ASN A 25 14.61 -5.40 -10.90
CA ASN A 25 15.45 -6.33 -10.16
C ASN A 25 15.85 -5.83 -8.76
N LEU A 26 15.91 -4.51 -8.54
CA LEU A 26 16.15 -3.92 -7.22
C LEU A 26 14.91 -4.03 -6.31
N TRP A 27 13.71 -4.02 -6.91
CA TRP A 27 12.45 -4.30 -6.22
C TRP A 27 12.29 -5.78 -5.86
N MET A 28 12.86 -6.68 -6.67
CA MET A 28 12.90 -8.12 -6.41
C MET A 28 14.01 -8.54 -5.43
N GLY A 29 14.88 -7.62 -5.03
CA GLY A 29 16.10 -7.90 -4.28
C GLY A 29 15.98 -7.58 -2.79
N LYS A 30 15.17 -8.32 -2.02
CA LYS A 30 15.33 -8.43 -0.56
C LYS A 30 14.55 -9.61 0.02
N VAL A 31 15.17 -10.79 -0.02
CA VAL A 31 14.74 -11.89 0.87
C VAL A 31 15.24 -11.55 2.28
N GLN A 32 14.35 -11.01 3.11
CA GLN A 32 14.63 -10.80 4.53
C GLN A 32 14.55 -12.15 5.24
N SER A 33 15.70 -12.72 5.61
CA SER A 33 15.77 -13.79 6.60
C SER A 33 15.48 -13.19 7.97
N LYS A 34 14.31 -13.52 8.56
CA LYS A 34 14.05 -13.54 10.01
C LYS A 34 12.65 -14.09 10.31
N ASN A 35 12.55 -14.82 11.40
CA ASN A 35 11.46 -15.69 11.88
C ASN A 35 10.08 -15.02 12.18
N VAL A 36 9.73 -13.89 11.55
CA VAL A 36 8.44 -13.22 11.70
C VAL A 36 7.92 -12.82 10.32
N PRO A 37 6.69 -13.18 9.92
CA PRO A 37 6.14 -12.77 8.63
C PRO A 37 5.97 -11.24 8.59
N ALA A 38 6.91 -10.57 7.93
CA ALA A 38 6.85 -9.16 7.61
C ALA A 38 6.07 -8.96 6.30
N TYR A 39 5.34 -7.85 6.19
CA TYR A 39 4.65 -7.49 4.94
C TYR A 39 5.60 -6.75 3.99
N ASP A 40 5.59 -7.14 2.71
CA ASP A 40 6.35 -6.45 1.66
C ASP A 40 5.69 -5.12 1.23
N GLY A 41 4.42 -4.95 1.57
CA GLY A 41 3.73 -3.68 1.42
C GLY A 41 2.46 -3.54 2.24
N ALA A 42 1.87 -2.34 2.20
CA ALA A 42 0.63 -2.04 2.91
C ALA A 42 -0.19 -0.93 2.24
N ILE A 43 -1.51 -1.00 2.37
CA ILE A 43 -2.44 0.06 1.97
C ILE A 43 -2.95 0.73 3.24
N PHE A 44 -2.78 2.05 3.33
CA PHE A 44 -3.36 2.89 4.38
C PHE A 44 -4.59 3.61 3.86
N LEU A 45 -5.47 4.02 4.76
CA LEU A 45 -6.70 4.73 4.42
C LEU A 45 -6.61 6.18 4.88
N CYS A 46 -7.17 7.09 4.11
CA CYS A 46 -7.41 8.47 4.51
C CYS A 46 -8.77 8.98 4.01
N ASN A 47 -9.13 10.16 4.49
CA ASN A 47 -10.29 10.94 4.08
C ASN A 47 -9.87 12.43 3.93
N HIS A 48 -10.79 13.34 3.60
CA HIS A 48 -10.46 14.76 3.46
C HIS A 48 -9.82 15.37 4.72
N LEU A 49 -10.15 14.87 5.92
CA LEU A 49 -9.64 15.39 7.19
C LEU A 49 -8.16 15.02 7.42
N THR A 50 -7.76 13.81 7.06
CA THR A 50 -6.41 13.28 7.38
C THR A 50 -5.42 13.38 6.23
N ARG A 51 -5.90 13.41 4.97
CA ARG A 51 -5.06 13.30 3.77
C ARG A 51 -3.97 14.37 3.67
N LYS A 52 -4.32 15.64 3.92
CA LYS A 52 -3.37 16.75 3.86
C LYS A 52 -2.22 16.54 4.85
N GLU A 53 -2.55 16.10 6.06
CA GLU A 53 -1.58 15.85 7.11
C GLU A 53 -0.69 14.64 6.82
N CYS A 54 -1.24 13.56 6.22
CA CYS A 54 -0.46 12.41 5.79
C CYS A 54 0.73 12.82 4.91
N PHE A 55 0.48 13.65 3.90
CA PHE A 55 1.52 14.12 2.98
C PHE A 55 2.45 15.16 3.61
N HIS A 56 1.90 16.09 4.40
CA HIS A 56 2.69 17.14 5.04
C HIS A 56 3.71 16.57 6.04
N ARG A 57 3.29 15.65 6.92
CA ARG A 57 4.15 15.03 7.93
C ARG A 57 4.94 13.83 7.43
N LYS A 58 4.62 13.34 6.23
CA LYS A 58 5.13 12.08 5.65
C LYS A 58 4.91 10.90 6.60
N LEU A 59 3.67 10.81 7.09
CA LEU A 59 3.25 9.87 8.12
C LEU A 59 1.92 9.24 7.68
N PHE A 60 1.80 7.93 7.77
CA PHE A 60 0.50 7.25 7.72
C PHE A 60 0.12 6.77 9.11
N GLY A 61 -1.17 6.79 9.41
CA GLY A 61 -1.74 6.41 10.70
C GLY A 61 -2.90 5.44 10.55
N LEU A 62 -3.01 4.51 11.50
CA LEU A 62 -4.13 3.60 11.70
C LEU A 62 -4.61 3.69 13.15
N SER A 63 -5.84 3.23 13.38
CA SER A 63 -6.38 3.11 14.75
C SER A 63 -5.56 2.14 15.61
N SER A 64 -5.65 2.26 16.93
CA SER A 64 -4.97 1.37 17.90
C SER A 64 -5.24 -0.13 17.70
N LYS A 65 -6.36 -0.50 17.07
CA LYS A 65 -6.69 -1.89 16.72
C LYS A 65 -5.70 -2.53 15.75
N CYS A 66 -4.87 -1.74 15.08
CA CYS A 66 -3.89 -2.20 14.10
C CYS A 66 -2.49 -2.40 14.68
N THR A 67 -2.32 -2.45 16.01
CA THR A 67 -1.01 -2.55 16.66
C THR A 67 -0.21 -3.78 16.22
N GLU A 68 -0.85 -4.95 16.14
CA GLU A 68 -0.17 -6.17 15.66
C GLU A 68 0.23 -6.07 14.18
N PHE A 69 -0.60 -5.40 13.37
CA PHE A 69 -0.35 -5.21 11.95
C PHE A 69 0.83 -4.24 11.72
N ILE A 70 0.81 -3.08 12.39
CA ILE A 70 1.78 -2.03 12.14
C ILE A 70 3.20 -2.50 12.48
N HIS A 71 3.37 -3.32 13.53
CA HIS A 71 4.67 -3.89 13.88
C HIS A 71 5.23 -4.88 12.86
N LYS A 72 4.39 -5.46 12.00
CA LYS A 72 4.79 -6.35 10.90
C LYS A 72 5.20 -5.59 9.64
N VAL A 73 4.89 -4.29 9.54
CA VAL A 73 5.35 -3.43 8.44
C VAL A 73 6.71 -2.85 8.79
N LYS A 74 7.71 -3.14 7.95
CA LYS A 74 9.11 -2.80 8.21
C LYS A 74 9.62 -1.72 7.27
N SER A 75 10.67 -1.02 7.69
CA SER A 75 11.36 -0.06 6.82
C SER A 75 11.75 -0.73 5.50
N GLY A 76 11.50 -0.04 4.38
CA GLY A 76 11.66 -0.56 3.02
C GLY A 76 10.41 -1.20 2.42
N ALA A 77 9.34 -1.43 3.18
CA ALA A 77 8.06 -1.90 2.64
C ALA A 77 7.43 -0.88 1.68
N THR A 78 6.70 -1.38 0.68
CA THR A 78 6.00 -0.53 -0.31
C THR A 78 4.65 -0.10 0.24
N LEU A 79 4.40 1.21 0.32
CA LEU A 79 3.18 1.74 0.90
C LEU A 79 2.33 2.45 -0.14
N PHE A 80 1.02 2.36 0.04
CA PHE A 80 0.01 3.08 -0.72
C PHE A 80 -0.97 3.76 0.24
N LEU A 81 -1.61 4.84 -0.21
CA LEU A 81 -2.63 5.55 0.53
C LEU A 81 -3.91 5.61 -0.28
N TYR A 82 -4.95 4.90 0.12
CA TYR A 82 -6.27 4.98 -0.48
C TYR A 82 -7.11 6.05 0.21
N ASP A 83 -7.64 6.96 -0.60
CA ASP A 83 -8.55 8.02 -0.22
C ASP A 83 -9.99 7.55 -0.43
N VAL A 84 -10.68 7.26 0.67
CA VAL A 84 -12.00 6.61 0.64
C VAL A 84 -13.08 7.49 0.04
N GLU A 85 -12.95 8.80 0.13
CA GLU A 85 -13.96 9.75 -0.36
C GLU A 85 -13.81 10.01 -1.85
N GLN A 86 -12.57 10.15 -2.34
CA GLN A 86 -12.34 10.32 -3.77
C GLN A 86 -12.24 9.00 -4.53
N ARG A 87 -12.23 7.85 -3.83
CA ARG A 87 -11.97 6.52 -4.39
C ARG A 87 -10.69 6.50 -5.22
N LYS A 88 -9.62 7.07 -4.65
CA LYS A 88 -8.31 7.20 -5.31
C LYS A 88 -7.21 6.54 -4.51
N LEU A 89 -6.38 5.75 -5.19
CA LEU A 89 -5.13 5.25 -4.62
C LEU A 89 -4.03 6.27 -4.92
N HIS A 90 -3.24 6.58 -3.91
CA HIS A 90 -2.01 7.36 -4.01
C HIS A 90 -0.80 6.45 -3.77
N GLY A 91 0.27 6.70 -4.51
CA GLY A 91 1.49 5.89 -4.49
C GLY A 91 2.53 6.46 -5.44
N VAL A 92 3.71 5.85 -5.56
CA VAL A 92 4.23 4.75 -4.74
C VAL A 92 5.13 5.33 -3.64
N PHE A 93 4.99 4.82 -2.42
CA PHE A 93 5.78 5.23 -1.26
C PHE A 93 6.65 4.09 -0.73
N GLU A 94 7.78 4.42 -0.11
CA GLU A 94 8.66 3.48 0.59
C GLU A 94 8.64 3.82 2.08
N ALA A 95 8.43 2.82 2.94
CA ALA A 95 8.55 2.96 4.38
C ALA A 95 9.97 3.38 4.77
N THR A 96 10.10 4.42 5.58
CA THR A 96 11.38 4.95 6.08
C THR A 96 11.61 4.68 7.55
N SER A 97 10.64 4.03 8.21
CA SER A 97 10.72 3.53 9.57
C SER A 97 10.03 2.18 9.63
N ASP A 98 10.28 1.42 10.69
CA ASP A 98 9.36 0.37 11.11
C ASP A 98 8.03 1.01 11.55
N GLY A 99 6.95 0.23 11.45
CA GLY A 99 5.68 0.62 12.04
C GLY A 99 5.74 0.55 13.57
N ALA A 100 5.25 1.61 14.20
CA ALA A 100 5.34 1.80 15.65
C ALA A 100 4.15 2.60 16.18
N MET A 101 3.99 2.61 17.50
CA MET A 101 2.99 3.43 18.17
C MET A 101 3.51 4.87 18.35
N ASN A 102 2.67 5.86 18.06
CA ASN A 102 2.86 7.27 18.37
C ASN A 102 4.23 7.84 17.97
N ILE A 103 4.68 7.57 16.73
CA ILE A 103 5.89 8.20 16.16
C ILE A 103 5.81 9.73 16.26
N ILE A 104 4.62 10.28 15.97
CA ILE A 104 4.21 11.65 16.28
C ILE A 104 2.94 11.54 17.14
N PRO A 105 3.03 11.76 18.46
CA PRO A 105 1.90 11.58 19.38
C PRO A 105 0.65 12.41 19.01
N ASP A 106 0.84 13.66 18.58
CA ASP A 106 -0.27 14.59 18.30
C ASP A 106 -0.71 14.59 16.82
N ALA A 107 -0.33 13.57 16.05
CA ALA A 107 -0.74 13.48 14.65
C ALA A 107 -2.26 13.32 14.54
N TYR A 108 -2.86 14.02 13.58
CA TYR A 108 -4.30 13.98 13.27
C TYR A 108 -5.21 14.50 14.37
N ALA A 109 -4.69 15.23 15.36
CA ALA A 109 -5.48 15.80 16.45
C ALA A 109 -6.68 16.64 15.94
N SER A 110 -6.53 17.33 14.81
CA SER A 110 -7.60 18.14 14.21
C SER A 110 -8.73 17.33 13.56
N SER A 111 -8.54 16.02 13.36
CA SER A 111 -9.56 15.14 12.75
C SER A 111 -10.62 14.68 13.75
N GLY A 112 -10.41 14.89 15.05
CA GLY A 112 -11.27 14.35 16.12
C GLY A 112 -11.05 12.87 16.41
N PHE A 113 -10.16 12.19 15.68
CA PHE A 113 -9.82 10.79 15.86
C PHE A 113 -8.31 10.63 16.11
N GLN A 114 -7.95 9.57 16.85
CA GLN A 114 -6.56 9.22 17.11
C GLN A 114 -6.11 8.08 16.18
N TYR A 115 -4.89 8.22 15.63
CA TYR A 115 -4.26 7.21 14.78
C TYR A 115 -2.85 6.88 15.32
N PRO A 116 -2.78 6.13 16.43
CA PRO A 116 -1.51 5.89 17.12
C PRO A 116 -0.63 4.86 16.39
N CYS A 117 -1.18 3.97 15.57
CA CYS A 117 -0.37 3.02 14.80
C CYS A 117 0.21 3.73 13.57
N GLN A 118 1.49 4.07 13.58
CA GLN A 118 2.08 4.99 12.62
C GLN A 118 3.28 4.42 11.88
N ILE A 119 3.54 4.94 10.68
CA ILE A 119 4.74 4.65 9.89
C ILE A 119 5.16 5.86 9.06
N ARG A 120 6.47 6.14 9.00
CA ARG A 120 7.01 7.21 8.16
C ARG A 120 7.28 6.71 6.75
N PHE A 121 7.12 7.59 5.76
CA PHE A 121 7.35 7.23 4.37
C PHE A 121 8.11 8.31 3.58
N LYS A 122 8.60 7.92 2.40
CA LYS A 122 9.01 8.85 1.34
C LYS A 122 8.35 8.48 0.03
N ARG A 123 8.02 9.47 -0.80
CA ARG A 123 7.58 9.22 -2.18
C ARG A 123 8.77 8.80 -3.02
N ILE A 124 8.59 7.72 -3.76
CA ILE A 124 9.62 7.12 -4.61
C ILE A 124 9.18 7.04 -6.08
N TRP A 125 7.88 7.16 -6.33
CA TRP A 125 7.31 7.28 -7.67
C TRP A 125 6.34 8.45 -7.71
N PHE A 126 6.51 9.33 -8.69
CA PHE A 126 5.68 10.51 -8.88
C PHE A 126 4.72 10.21 -10.03
N CYS A 127 3.43 10.14 -9.73
CA CYS A 127 2.41 9.75 -10.68
C CYS A 127 1.05 10.32 -10.28
N LYS A 128 0.09 10.30 -11.20
CA LYS A 128 -1.30 10.65 -10.87
C LYS A 128 -1.87 9.57 -9.93
N PRO A 129 -2.75 9.94 -8.98
CA PRO A 129 -3.51 8.94 -8.23
C PRO A 129 -4.35 8.09 -9.19
N LEU A 130 -4.45 6.79 -8.91
CA LEU A 130 -5.29 5.87 -9.68
C LEU A 130 -6.72 5.89 -9.13
N MET A 131 -7.71 5.91 -10.02
CA MET A 131 -9.12 5.74 -9.68
C MET A 131 -9.41 4.28 -9.36
N GLU A 132 -10.45 4.01 -8.57
CA GLU A 132 -10.77 2.63 -8.17
C GLU A 132 -10.95 1.66 -9.34
N SER A 133 -11.59 2.09 -10.42
CA SER A 133 -11.73 1.29 -11.65
C SER A 133 -10.39 0.90 -12.30
N GLU A 134 -9.29 1.60 -12.00
CA GLU A 134 -7.95 1.33 -12.52
C GLU A 134 -7.18 0.29 -11.69
N PHE A 135 -7.59 0.02 -10.44
CA PHE A 135 -6.86 -0.88 -9.53
C PHE A 135 -7.74 -1.87 -8.74
N GLU A 136 -9.07 -1.84 -8.88
CA GLU A 136 -9.99 -2.68 -8.11
C GLU A 136 -9.64 -4.17 -8.20
N ASP A 137 -9.33 -4.66 -9.41
CA ASP A 137 -8.89 -6.04 -9.64
C ASP A 137 -7.61 -6.39 -8.88
N ALA A 138 -6.72 -5.42 -8.65
CA ALA A 138 -5.45 -5.63 -7.96
C ALA A 138 -5.61 -5.86 -6.45
N VAL A 139 -6.66 -5.28 -5.87
CA VAL A 139 -6.91 -5.26 -4.42
C VAL A 139 -8.21 -5.94 -4.03
N GLN A 140 -8.92 -6.57 -4.97
CA GLN A 140 -10.20 -7.24 -4.76
C GLN A 140 -10.16 -8.22 -3.58
N ASP A 141 -9.04 -8.93 -3.40
CA ASP A 141 -8.83 -9.88 -2.30
C ASP A 141 -8.72 -9.20 -0.92
N ASN A 142 -8.38 -7.91 -0.89
CA ASN A 142 -8.29 -7.10 0.33
C ASN A 142 -9.64 -6.47 0.71
N TYR A 143 -10.56 -6.33 -0.27
CA TYR A 143 -11.89 -5.72 -0.10
C TYR A 143 -13.01 -6.75 0.13
N TYR A 144 -13.03 -7.88 -0.59
CA TYR A 144 -14.27 -8.65 -0.78
C TYR A 144 -14.31 -10.03 -0.09
N PHE A 145 -13.21 -10.59 0.42
CA PHE A 145 -13.21 -11.95 1.01
C PHE A 145 -13.47 -12.02 2.53
N ALA A 146 -13.40 -10.91 3.26
CA ALA A 146 -13.58 -10.93 4.71
C ALA A 146 -14.73 -10.02 5.15
N ARG A 147 -15.84 -10.64 5.54
CA ARG A 147 -16.95 -10.03 6.29
C ARG A 147 -16.40 -9.13 7.42
N ASN A 148 -16.34 -7.82 7.16
CA ASN A 148 -16.00 -6.73 8.09
C ASN A 148 -14.53 -6.52 8.50
N LYS A 149 -13.51 -7.00 7.76
CA LYS A 149 -12.10 -6.67 8.06
C LYS A 149 -11.30 -6.38 6.79
N PHE A 150 -10.98 -5.11 6.56
CA PHE A 150 -10.03 -4.71 5.51
C PHE A 150 -8.64 -5.27 5.82
N ASN A 151 -8.05 -5.99 4.88
CA ASN A 151 -6.67 -6.46 5.02
C ASN A 151 -5.70 -5.39 4.50
N TYR A 152 -5.02 -4.73 5.45
CA TYR A 152 -4.07 -3.65 5.15
C TYR A 152 -2.76 -4.15 4.56
N GLY A 153 -2.42 -5.43 4.73
CA GLY A 153 -1.15 -6.01 4.31
C GLY A 153 -1.17 -6.48 2.86
N LEU A 154 -0.06 -6.24 2.15
CA LEU A 154 0.17 -6.74 0.81
C LEU A 154 1.31 -7.78 0.83
N THR A 155 1.10 -8.89 0.15
CA THR A 155 2.18 -9.86 -0.13
C THR A 155 3.12 -9.33 -1.21
N HIS A 156 4.34 -9.88 -1.30
CA HIS A 156 5.27 -9.61 -2.40
C HIS A 156 4.61 -9.67 -3.78
N GLN A 157 3.75 -10.68 -4.00
CA GLN A 157 3.06 -10.85 -5.28
C GLN A 157 2.04 -9.72 -5.56
N GLN A 158 1.28 -9.28 -4.55
CA GLN A 158 0.33 -8.18 -4.72
C GLN A 158 1.04 -6.85 -5.00
N VAL A 159 2.18 -6.60 -4.33
CA VAL A 159 2.99 -5.41 -4.57
C VAL A 159 3.58 -5.44 -5.99
N CYS A 160 4.33 -6.48 -6.34
CA CYS A 160 5.09 -6.53 -7.58
C CYS A 160 4.23 -6.71 -8.84
N PHE A 161 3.18 -7.53 -8.79
CA PHE A 161 2.45 -7.95 -9.99
C PHE A 161 1.09 -7.29 -10.17
N ARG A 162 0.56 -6.60 -9.16
CA ARG A 162 -0.79 -6.00 -9.25
C ARG A 162 -0.77 -4.50 -9.03
N VAL A 163 -0.46 -4.03 -7.82
CA VAL A 163 -0.61 -2.60 -7.51
C VAL A 163 0.51 -1.75 -8.11
N PHE A 164 1.78 -2.18 -8.01
CA PHE A 164 2.88 -1.48 -8.65
C PHE A 164 2.77 -1.52 -10.18
N TRP A 165 2.25 -2.63 -10.74
CA TRP A 165 2.01 -2.78 -12.18
C TRP A 165 1.04 -1.71 -12.72
N CYS A 166 -0.09 -1.45 -12.03
CA CYS A 166 -1.02 -0.40 -12.45
C CYS A 166 -0.34 0.97 -12.49
N TYR A 167 0.51 1.30 -11.51
CA TYR A 167 1.26 2.56 -11.48
C TYR A 167 2.36 2.68 -12.52
N VAL A 168 2.91 1.55 -13.00
CA VAL A 168 3.94 1.54 -14.05
C VAL A 168 3.34 1.62 -15.45
N ASN A 169 2.08 1.20 -15.65
CA ASN A 169 1.44 1.15 -16.97
C ASN A 169 0.39 2.24 -17.22
N LEU A 170 -0.23 2.79 -16.17
CA LEU A 170 -1.32 3.78 -16.28
C LEU A 170 -0.87 5.22 -15.97
N CYS A 171 0.40 5.42 -15.62
CA CYS A 171 1.01 6.71 -15.32
C CYS A 171 2.25 6.93 -16.18
#